data_AF-A0A7M5V7P3-F1
#
_entry.id   AF-A0A7M5V7P3-F1
#
_cell.length_a   1.000
_cell.length_b   1.000
_cell.length_c   1.000
_cell.angle_alpha   90.00
_cell.angle_beta   90.00
_cell.angle_gamma   90.00
#
_symmetry.space_group_name_H-M   'P 1'
#
loop_
_entity.id
_entity.type
_entity.pdbx_description
1 polymer ?
#
loop_
_entity_poly.entity_id
_entity_poly.type
_entity_poly.pdbx_seq_one_letter_code
_entity_poly.pdbx_strand_id
1 'polypeptide(L)'
;KLMVQLFIFRECLKFCFLQLIQKELDDFKLIHNTHRIRRSNTNETTGGKPELLYSMPNYFGATDFMWNVREAEINVAEAYCRTPNVFGCGNEIETVGLYFMNENNLRFPSSFQEAKRLYGLLLRFINGLENAYHF
;
A
#
# COMPACT_ATOMS: atom_id res chain seq x y z
N LYS A 1 10.70 25.53 -4.91
CA LYS A 1 11.82 24.57 -4.76
C LYS A 1 11.53 23.54 -3.66
N LEU A 2 11.39 23.90 -2.38
CA LEU A 2 11.15 22.92 -1.28
C LEU A 2 9.88 22.05 -1.45
N MET A 3 8.74 22.63 -1.85
CA MET A 3 7.51 21.84 -2.05
C MET A 3 7.62 20.82 -3.20
N VAL A 4 8.31 21.19 -4.28
CA VAL A 4 8.55 20.28 -5.43
C VAL A 4 9.46 19.13 -5.00
N GLN A 5 10.50 19.43 -4.23
CA GLN A 5 11.42 18.43 -3.71
C GLN A 5 10.72 17.44 -2.76
N LEU A 6 9.87 17.94 -1.85
CA LEU A 6 9.05 17.10 -0.98
C LEU A 6 8.07 16.21 -1.77
N PHE A 7 7.49 16.75 -2.84
CA PHE A 7 6.66 15.99 -3.75
C PHE A 7 7.46 14.84 -4.40
N ILE A 8 8.61 15.12 -5.01
CA ILE A 8 9.47 14.11 -5.65
C ILE A 8 9.87 13.02 -4.64
N PHE A 9 10.26 13.40 -3.42
CA PHE A 9 10.64 12.45 -2.37
C PHE A 9 9.50 11.50 -2.02
N ARG A 10 8.30 12.04 -1.82
CA ARG A 10 7.12 11.22 -1.49
C ARG A 10 6.75 10.29 -2.64
N GLU A 11 6.74 10.78 -3.86
CA GLU A 11 6.33 9.98 -5.02
C GLU A 11 7.36 8.89 -5.35
N CYS A 12 8.66 9.18 -5.21
CA CYS A 12 9.71 8.17 -5.34
C CYS A 12 9.62 7.11 -4.23
N LEU A 13 9.27 7.51 -2.99
CA LEU A 13 9.02 6.55 -1.90
C LEU A 13 7.88 5.60 -2.29
N LYS A 14 6.76 6.12 -2.80
CA LYS A 14 5.64 5.28 -3.23
C LYS A 14 6.07 4.30 -4.34
N PHE A 15 6.72 4.80 -5.39
CA PHE A 15 7.19 3.96 -6.50
C PHE A 15 8.07 2.79 -6.03
N CYS A 16 8.98 3.05 -5.08
CA CYS A 16 9.93 2.04 -4.63
C CYS A 16 9.36 1.07 -3.60
N PHE A 17 8.43 1.50 -2.75
CA PHE A 17 8.02 0.74 -1.56
C PHE A 17 6.58 0.23 -1.59
N LEU A 18 5.66 0.86 -2.34
CA LEU A 18 4.24 0.58 -2.16
C LEU A 18 3.87 -0.86 -2.52
N GLN A 19 4.50 -1.46 -3.53
CA GLN A 19 4.27 -2.88 -3.86
C GLN A 19 4.71 -3.83 -2.74
N LEU A 20 5.81 -3.52 -2.03
CA LEU A 20 6.24 -4.31 -0.88
C LEU A 20 5.25 -4.19 0.28
N ILE A 21 4.83 -2.96 0.57
CA ILE A 21 3.85 -2.70 1.63
C ILE A 21 2.53 -3.40 1.30
N GLN A 22 2.05 -3.30 0.07
CA GLN A 22 0.80 -3.95 -0.35
C GLN A 22 0.90 -5.47 -0.21
N LYS A 23 2.02 -6.07 -0.64
CA LYS A 23 2.26 -7.50 -0.45
C LYS A 23 2.23 -7.89 1.03
N GLU A 24 2.92 -7.15 1.90
CA GLU A 24 2.91 -7.42 3.34
C GLU A 24 1.52 -7.30 3.96
N LEU A 25 0.73 -6.31 3.51
CA LEU A 25 -0.66 -6.14 3.94
C LEU A 25 -1.56 -7.29 3.46
N ASP A 26 -1.38 -7.75 2.23
CA ASP A 26 -2.12 -8.87 1.67
C ASP A 26 -1.78 -10.19 2.40
N ASP A 27 -0.50 -10.43 2.68
CA ASP A 27 -0.02 -11.57 3.46
C ASP A 27 -0.58 -11.51 4.89
N PHE A 28 -0.52 -10.33 5.53
CA PHE A 28 -1.10 -10.13 6.86
C PHE A 28 -2.61 -10.37 6.87
N LYS A 29 -3.34 -9.82 5.90
CA LYS A 29 -4.78 -10.04 5.76
C LYS A 29 -5.09 -11.53 5.63
N LEU A 30 -4.34 -12.26 4.81
CA LEU A 30 -4.53 -13.70 4.65
C LEU A 30 -4.30 -14.45 5.97
N ILE A 31 -3.17 -14.21 6.64
CA ILE A 31 -2.81 -14.87 7.91
C ILE A 31 -3.86 -14.51 8.98
N HIS A 32 -4.17 -13.22 9.13
CA HIS A 32 -5.13 -12.75 10.10
C HIS A 32 -6.52 -13.32 9.82
N ASN A 33 -7.02 -13.30 8.60
CA ASN A 33 -8.39 -13.75 8.33
C ASN A 33 -8.55 -15.27 8.44
N THR A 34 -7.47 -16.04 8.21
CA THR A 34 -7.52 -17.51 8.19
C THR A 34 -7.13 -18.19 9.50
N HIS A 35 -6.36 -17.53 10.37
CA HIS A 35 -5.95 -18.13 11.64
C HIS A 35 -7.16 -18.41 12.54
N ARG A 36 -7.01 -19.40 13.42
CA ARG A 36 -8.05 -19.76 14.39
C ARG A 36 -7.72 -19.17 15.75
N ILE A 37 -8.55 -18.23 16.20
CA ILE A 37 -8.52 -17.73 17.58
C ILE A 37 -9.00 -18.85 18.51
N ARG A 38 -8.17 -19.19 19.50
CA ARG A 38 -8.53 -20.16 20.54
C ARG A 38 -9.49 -19.52 21.53
N ARG A 39 -10.52 -20.24 21.94
CA ARG A 39 -11.40 -19.83 23.05
C ARG A 39 -10.59 -19.78 24.35
N SER A 40 -10.69 -18.66 25.08
CA SER A 40 -10.18 -18.56 26.45
C SER A 40 -11.24 -19.04 27.44
N ASN A 41 -10.80 -19.66 28.53
CA ASN A 41 -11.68 -20.06 29.64
C ASN A 41 -12.20 -18.87 30.45
N THR A 42 -11.65 -17.67 30.26
CA THR A 42 -12.05 -16.43 30.96
C THR A 42 -13.19 -15.66 30.27
N ASN A 43 -13.93 -16.29 29.34
CA ASN A 43 -15.15 -15.78 28.68
C ASN A 43 -15.04 -14.50 27.83
N GLU A 44 -13.90 -13.82 27.76
CA GLU A 44 -13.78 -12.55 27.02
C GLU A 44 -13.46 -12.70 25.52
N THR A 45 -13.19 -13.92 25.03
CA THR A 45 -12.77 -14.10 23.63
C THR A 45 -13.56 -15.19 22.91
N THR A 46 -14.37 -14.76 21.93
CA THR A 46 -15.05 -15.64 20.98
C THR A 46 -14.02 -16.29 20.08
N GLY A 47 -13.81 -17.60 20.25
CA GLY A 47 -12.93 -18.36 19.36
C GLY A 47 -13.58 -18.65 18.01
N GLY A 48 -12.79 -18.65 16.95
CA GLY A 48 -13.24 -18.74 15.58
C GLY A 48 -12.17 -18.26 14.61
N LYS A 49 -12.48 -18.21 13.31
CA LYS A 49 -11.63 -17.51 12.33
C LYS A 49 -12.10 -16.07 12.21
N PRO A 50 -11.23 -15.05 12.20
CA PRO A 50 -11.65 -13.65 12.12
C PRO A 50 -12.58 -13.36 10.95
N GLU A 51 -12.33 -13.93 9.77
CA GLU A 51 -13.22 -13.78 8.61
C GLU A 51 -14.67 -14.23 8.90
N LEU A 52 -14.82 -15.37 9.58
CA LEU A 52 -16.13 -15.92 9.92
C LEU A 52 -16.77 -15.17 11.10
N LEU A 53 -15.95 -14.72 12.07
CA LEU A 53 -16.43 -13.91 13.19
C LEU A 53 -16.96 -12.56 12.71
N TYR A 54 -16.32 -11.97 11.69
CA TYR A 54 -16.73 -10.71 11.07
C TYR A 54 -17.95 -10.88 10.16
N SER A 55 -17.93 -11.86 9.25
CA SER A 55 -19.00 -12.03 8.24
C SER A 55 -20.25 -12.72 8.76
N MET A 56 -20.12 -13.53 9.82
CA MET A 56 -21.18 -14.40 10.33
C MET A 56 -21.19 -14.45 11.87
N PRO A 57 -21.22 -13.30 12.57
CA PRO A 57 -21.12 -13.26 14.04
C PRO A 57 -22.18 -14.11 14.75
N ASN A 58 -23.38 -14.18 14.18
CA ASN A 58 -24.51 -14.95 14.72
C ASN A 58 -24.20 -16.46 14.85
N TYR A 59 -23.38 -17.04 13.96
CA TYR A 59 -22.98 -18.45 14.04
C TYR A 59 -22.10 -18.75 15.26
N PHE A 60 -21.52 -17.73 15.86
CA PHE A 60 -20.66 -17.84 17.04
C PHE A 60 -21.35 -17.30 18.31
N GLY A 61 -22.65 -17.00 18.25
CA GLY A 61 -23.40 -16.41 19.36
C GLY A 61 -23.03 -14.95 19.64
N ALA A 62 -22.38 -14.28 18.69
CA ALA A 62 -22.06 -12.86 18.76
C ALA A 62 -23.12 -12.02 18.03
N THR A 63 -23.22 -10.75 18.39
CA THR A 63 -24.11 -9.77 17.75
C THR A 63 -23.40 -9.10 16.58
N ASP A 64 -24.13 -8.92 15.47
CA ASP A 64 -23.66 -8.11 14.36
C ASP A 64 -23.73 -6.61 14.71
N PHE A 65 -22.60 -5.93 14.61
CA PHE A 65 -22.47 -4.48 14.82
C PHE A 65 -22.07 -3.74 13.54
N MET A 66 -22.15 -4.39 12.38
CA MET A 66 -21.85 -3.74 11.11
C MET A 66 -22.80 -2.57 10.85
N TRP A 67 -22.23 -1.45 10.41
CA TRP A 67 -22.99 -0.30 9.93
C TRP A 67 -23.20 -0.41 8.42
N ASN A 68 -24.47 -0.42 7.99
CA ASN A 68 -24.80 -0.42 6.57
C ASN A 68 -24.56 0.97 5.98
N VAL A 69 -23.55 1.09 5.12
CA VAL A 69 -23.28 2.29 4.33
C VAL A 69 -24.10 2.20 3.03
N ARG A 70 -24.79 3.28 2.65
CA ARG A 70 -25.57 3.28 1.41
C ARG A 70 -24.63 3.33 0.22
N GLU A 71 -24.99 2.62 -0.86
CA GLU A 71 -24.19 2.62 -2.10
C GLU A 71 -23.95 4.03 -2.65
N ALA A 72 -24.94 4.92 -2.54
CA ALA A 72 -24.77 6.32 -2.92
C ALA A 72 -23.66 7.04 -2.13
N GLU A 73 -23.46 6.70 -0.86
CA GLU A 73 -22.38 7.28 -0.02
C GLU A 73 -21.02 6.72 -0.42
N ILE A 74 -20.97 5.44 -0.82
CA ILE A 74 -19.75 4.81 -1.37
C ILE A 74 -19.38 5.48 -2.69
N ASN A 75 -20.33 5.65 -3.62
CA ASN A 75 -20.10 6.28 -4.91
C ASN A 75 -19.59 7.72 -4.77
N VAL A 76 -20.13 8.47 -3.80
CA VAL A 76 -19.66 9.82 -3.48
C VAL A 76 -18.21 9.76 -2.99
N ALA A 77 -17.88 8.87 -2.05
CA ALA A 77 -16.52 8.72 -1.56
C ALA A 77 -15.54 8.33 -2.68
N GLU A 78 -15.92 7.38 -3.54
CA GLU A 78 -15.13 6.97 -4.70
C GLU A 78 -14.87 8.12 -5.68
N ALA A 79 -15.85 9.01 -5.91
CA ALA A 79 -15.66 10.18 -6.76
C ALA A 79 -14.59 11.17 -6.23
N TYR A 80 -14.37 11.20 -4.91
CA TYR A 80 -13.32 12.00 -4.28
C TYR A 80 -11.98 11.26 -4.14
N CYS A 81 -11.98 9.93 -4.28
CA CYS A 81 -10.80 9.10 -4.21
C CYS A 81 -10.21 8.85 -5.60
N ARG A 82 -8.96 9.25 -5.82
CA ARG A 82 -8.24 8.81 -7.02
C ARG A 82 -7.72 7.40 -6.76
N THR A 83 -8.15 6.43 -7.57
CA THR A 83 -7.50 5.12 -7.62
C THR A 83 -6.06 5.35 -8.09
N PRO A 84 -5.05 5.10 -7.24
CA PRO A 84 -3.68 5.25 -7.66
C PRO A 84 -3.31 4.18 -8.70
N ASN A 85 -2.27 4.43 -9.50
CA ASN A 85 -1.68 3.39 -10.33
C ASN A 85 -1.07 2.27 -9.46
N VAL A 86 -0.60 1.20 -10.12
CA VAL A 86 0.03 0.04 -9.46
C VAL A 86 1.20 0.43 -8.55
N PHE A 87 1.83 1.58 -8.81
CA PHE A 87 2.98 2.07 -8.06
C PHE A 87 2.62 3.08 -6.95
N GLY A 88 1.36 3.52 -6.87
CA GLY A 88 0.92 4.55 -5.92
C GLY A 88 1.29 5.99 -6.27
N CYS A 89 2.14 6.18 -7.28
CA CYS A 89 2.83 7.44 -7.53
C CYS A 89 2.23 8.19 -8.72
N GLY A 90 2.60 9.47 -8.88
CA GLY A 90 2.29 10.22 -10.10
C GLY A 90 2.88 9.58 -11.36
N ASN A 91 2.22 9.78 -12.49
CA ASN A 91 2.58 9.20 -13.79
C ASN A 91 3.99 9.63 -14.25
N GLU A 92 4.43 10.84 -13.88
CA GLU A 92 5.76 11.36 -14.20
C GLU A 92 6.84 10.54 -13.50
N ILE A 93 6.64 10.22 -12.22
CA ILE A 93 7.60 9.43 -11.43
C ILE A 93 7.57 7.96 -11.84
N GLU A 94 6.40 7.42 -12.17
CA GLU A 94 6.28 6.09 -12.78
C GLU A 94 7.11 6.01 -14.07
N THR A 95 6.92 6.95 -14.98
CA THR A 95 7.61 6.98 -16.27
C THR A 95 9.13 7.07 -16.10
N VAL A 96 9.59 8.02 -15.29
CA VAL A 96 11.03 8.22 -15.01
C VAL A 96 11.63 7.02 -14.28
N GLY A 97 10.90 6.45 -13.31
CA GLY A 97 11.33 5.29 -12.55
C GLY A 97 11.47 4.05 -13.42
N LEU A 98 10.47 3.75 -14.25
CA LEU A 98 10.50 2.62 -15.19
C LEU A 98 11.61 2.77 -16.22
N TYR A 99 11.78 3.97 -16.79
CA TYR A 99 12.89 4.27 -17.70
C TYR A 99 14.24 4.03 -17.02
N PHE A 100 14.46 4.62 -15.85
CA PHE A 100 15.69 4.46 -15.08
C PHE A 100 16.00 2.98 -14.79
N MET A 101 14.99 2.21 -14.41
CA MET A 101 15.16 0.79 -14.15
C MET A 101 15.52 0.00 -15.42
N ASN A 102 14.86 0.28 -16.54
CA ASN A 102 15.14 -0.38 -17.81
C ASN A 102 16.59 -0.13 -18.28
N GLU A 103 17.03 1.13 -18.30
CA GLU A 103 18.39 1.51 -18.72
C GLU A 103 19.48 0.88 -17.84
N ASN A 104 19.18 0.67 -16.55
CA ASN A 104 20.13 0.13 -15.59
C ASN A 104 19.94 -1.38 -15.34
N ASN A 105 19.10 -2.06 -16.14
CA ASN A 105 18.76 -3.48 -15.98
C ASN A 105 18.34 -3.85 -14.54
N LEU A 106 17.58 -2.96 -13.90
CA LEU A 106 17.08 -3.16 -12.54
C LEU A 106 15.73 -3.87 -12.55
N ARG A 107 15.50 -4.69 -11.53
CA ARG A 107 14.20 -5.31 -11.25
C ARG A 107 13.49 -4.57 -10.12
N PHE A 108 12.17 -4.71 -10.05
CA PHE A 108 11.41 -4.20 -8.91
C PHE A 108 11.91 -4.85 -7.61
N PRO A 109 11.97 -4.08 -6.52
CA PRO A 109 12.52 -4.55 -5.26
C PRO A 109 11.60 -5.59 -4.64
N SER A 110 12.21 -6.64 -4.09
CA SER A 110 11.56 -7.73 -3.38
C SER A 110 11.82 -7.69 -1.86
N SER A 111 12.65 -6.74 -1.42
CA SER A 111 12.98 -6.51 -0.02
C SER A 111 13.10 -5.02 0.31
N PHE A 112 12.98 -4.68 1.59
CA PHE A 112 13.21 -3.32 2.09
C PHE A 112 14.58 -2.75 1.66
N GLN A 113 15.64 -3.58 1.67
CA GLN A 113 16.99 -3.12 1.29
C GLN A 113 17.07 -2.79 -0.19
N GLU A 114 16.46 -3.61 -1.05
CA GLU A 114 16.38 -3.35 -2.49
C GLU A 114 15.57 -2.08 -2.78
N ALA A 115 14.43 -1.89 -2.10
CA ALA A 115 13.61 -0.70 -2.27
C ALA A 115 14.33 0.57 -1.82
N LYS A 116 15.01 0.52 -0.67
CA LYS A 116 15.86 1.60 -0.16
C LYS A 116 16.99 1.93 -1.14
N ARG A 117 17.62 0.92 -1.75
CA ARG A 117 18.64 1.10 -2.77
C ARG A 117 18.07 1.78 -4.01
N LEU A 118 16.96 1.28 -4.54
CA LEU A 118 16.29 1.86 -5.71
C LEU A 118 15.89 3.32 -5.46
N TYR A 119 15.31 3.61 -4.30
CA TYR A 119 14.95 4.96 -3.88
C TYR A 119 16.15 5.92 -3.90
N GLY A 120 17.26 5.53 -3.29
CA GLY A 120 18.47 6.35 -3.27
C GLY A 120 19.07 6.57 -4.66
N LEU A 121 19.04 5.56 -5.52
CA LEU A 121 19.50 5.68 -6.91
C LEU A 121 18.60 6.60 -7.74
N LEU A 122 17.29 6.41 -7.66
CA LEU A 122 16.31 7.18 -8.40
C LEU A 122 16.36 8.66 -8.02
N LEU A 123 16.49 8.98 -6.73
CA LEU A 123 16.64 10.38 -6.30
C LEU A 123 17.92 11.02 -6.82
N ARG A 124 19.04 10.30 -6.83
CA ARG A 124 20.30 10.82 -7.39
C ARG A 124 20.18 11.07 -8.88
N PHE A 125 19.50 10.18 -9.60
CA PHE A 125 19.23 10.32 -11.02
C PHE A 125 18.38 11.57 -11.31
N ILE A 126 17.25 11.72 -10.63
CA ILE A 126 16.35 12.88 -10.81
C ILE A 126 17.06 14.19 -10.46
N ASN A 127 17.78 14.26 -9.34
CA ASN A 127 18.57 15.45 -8.99
C ASN A 127 19.66 15.75 -10.04
N GLY A 128 20.26 14.71 -10.62
CA GLY A 128 21.21 14.86 -11.72
C GLY A 128 20.58 15.47 -12.96
N LEU A 129 19.35 15.06 -13.32
CA LEU A 129 18.58 15.66 -14.40
C LEU A 129 18.25 17.13 -14.12
N GLU A 130 17.81 17.46 -12.90
CA GLU A 130 17.55 18.86 -12.53
C GLU A 130 18.80 19.72 -12.73
N ASN A 131 19.98 19.25 -12.30
CA ASN A 131 21.24 19.97 -12.47
C ASN A 131 21.71 20.06 -13.94
N ALA A 132 21.44 19.04 -14.76
CA ALA A 132 21.87 19.01 -16.16
C ALA A 132 20.99 19.86 -17.10
N TYR A 133 19.73 20.06 -16.74
CA TYR A 133 18.73 20.80 -17.54
C TYR A 133 18.31 22.15 -16.93
N HIS A 134 19.09 22.66 -15.97
CA HIS A 134 18.87 24.00 -15.41
C HIS A 134 19.27 25.10 -16.42
N PHE A 135 18.27 25.88 -16.89
CA PHE A 135 18.37 27.33 -17.14
C PHE A 135 18.57 28.08 -15.82
#